data_AF-A0A7C9EWM2-F1
#
_entry.id   AF-A0A7C9EWM2-F1
#
_cell.length_a   1.000
_cell.length_b   1.000
_cell.length_c   1.000
_cell.angle_alpha   90.00
_cell.angle_beta   90.00
_cell.angle_gamma   90.00
#
_symmetry.space_group_name_H-M   'P 1'
#
loop_
_entity.id
_entity.type
_entity.pdbx_description
1 polymer ?
#
loop_
_entity_poly.entity_id
_entity_poly.type
_entity_poly.pdbx_seq_one_letter_code
_entity_poly.pdbx_strand_id
1 'polypeptide(L)'
;AIFLFPGADSMPSMDINEWRSSSVDSCLDRCVMIVFDGTWKHAKEMVTASLPFLSKFATCVCFNCDFEVNGGSIYDSELILRKEPFRGCMSTMEAVARALRVLEPAGIEIEDKLVNVLKSMVRLQAGYLKPMKPRPKLLKKGLETKE
;
A
#
# COMPACT_ATOMS: atom_id res chain seq x y z
N ALA A 1 -4.04 13.62 13.65
CA ALA A 1 -4.15 13.21 12.23
C ALA A 1 -3.16 12.08 11.98
N ILE A 2 -3.40 11.26 10.97
CA ILE A 2 -2.46 10.23 10.51
C ILE A 2 -2.18 10.45 9.03
N PHE A 3 -1.03 9.97 8.56
CA PHE A 3 -0.78 9.84 7.14
C PHE A 3 -0.30 8.43 6.80
N LEU A 4 -0.83 7.88 5.70
CA LEU A 4 -0.50 6.53 5.26
C LEU A 4 0.77 6.56 4.41
N PHE A 5 1.82 5.90 4.87
CA PHE A 5 3.00 5.65 4.05
C PHE A 5 3.74 4.41 4.56
N PRO A 6 4.18 3.49 3.69
CA PRO A 6 5.04 2.40 4.11
C PRO A 6 6.38 3.02 4.53
N GLY A 7 6.72 2.91 5.81
CA GLY A 7 7.85 3.60 6.42
C GLY A 7 9.13 3.47 5.59
N ALA A 8 9.93 4.52 5.53
CA ALA A 8 11.29 4.45 5.01
C ALA A 8 12.27 4.26 6.17
N ASP A 9 13.46 3.72 5.92
CA ASP A 9 14.50 3.49 6.93
C ASP A 9 14.83 4.74 7.80
N SER A 10 14.52 5.94 7.29
CA SER A 10 14.75 7.22 7.95
C SER A 10 13.52 7.80 8.69
N MET A 11 12.41 7.07 8.75
CA MET A 11 11.12 7.56 9.23
C MET A 11 10.54 6.63 10.29
N PRO A 12 10.38 7.08 11.56
CA PRO A 12 9.61 6.31 12.52
C PRO A 12 8.16 6.20 12.03
N SER A 13 7.73 4.97 11.77
CA SER A 13 6.36 4.62 11.42
C SER A 13 5.80 3.69 12.48
N MET A 14 4.50 3.79 12.73
CA MET A 14 3.78 2.95 13.69
C MET A 14 2.79 2.05 12.96
N ASP A 15 2.61 0.81 13.42
CA ASP A 15 1.55 -0.04 12.89
C ASP A 15 0.19 0.58 13.24
N ILE A 16 -0.75 0.57 12.29
CA ILE A 16 -2.04 1.22 12.49
C ILE A 16 -2.84 0.64 13.68
N ASN A 17 -2.67 -0.65 14.01
CA ASN A 17 -3.37 -1.26 15.14
C ASN A 17 -2.77 -0.80 16.48
N GLU A 18 -1.45 -0.58 16.53
CA GLU A 18 -0.77 0.01 17.67
C GLU A 18 -1.19 1.48 17.85
N TRP A 19 -1.28 2.22 16.74
CA TRP A 19 -1.77 3.60 16.74
C TRP A 19 -3.23 3.68 17.24
N ARG A 20 -4.10 2.78 16.78
CA ARG A 20 -5.49 2.70 17.26
C ARG A 20 -5.54 2.40 18.75
N SER A 21 -4.77 1.42 19.22
CA SER A 21 -4.79 0.97 20.63
C SER A 21 -4.25 2.02 21.59
N SER A 22 -3.36 2.89 21.12
CA SER A 22 -2.83 4.02 21.91
C SER A 22 -3.68 5.29 21.83
N SER A 23 -4.69 5.31 20.95
CA SER A 23 -5.57 6.46 20.74
C SER A 23 -6.80 6.40 21.64
N VAL A 24 -7.27 7.57 22.09
CA VAL A 24 -8.52 7.70 22.86
C VAL A 24 -9.70 7.75 21.89
N ASP A 25 -10.82 7.09 22.19
CA ASP A 25 -12.00 6.99 21.29
C ASP A 25 -12.50 8.35 20.75
N SER A 26 -12.50 9.41 21.57
CA SER A 26 -12.90 10.76 21.14
C SER A 26 -11.97 11.39 20.08
N CYS A 27 -10.76 10.85 19.92
CA CYS A 27 -9.81 11.26 18.88
C CYS A 27 -10.16 10.63 17.51
N LEU A 28 -10.81 9.46 17.50
CA LEU A 28 -11.17 8.75 16.27
C LEU A 28 -12.29 9.48 15.51
N ASP A 29 -13.28 10.02 16.23
CA ASP A 29 -14.42 10.76 15.65
C ASP A 29 -14.01 12.00 14.82
N ARG A 30 -12.78 12.49 15.00
CA ARG A 30 -12.22 13.64 14.26
C ARG A 30 -10.87 13.32 13.63
N CYS A 31 -10.58 12.05 13.42
CA CYS A 31 -9.32 11.64 12.83
C CYS A 31 -9.25 12.05 11.35
N VAL A 32 -8.28 12.89 11.02
CA VAL A 32 -7.95 13.21 9.62
C VAL A 32 -6.91 12.21 9.13
N MET A 33 -7.23 11.49 8.06
CA MET A 33 -6.33 10.60 7.35
C MET A 33 -5.83 11.25 6.06
N ILE A 34 -4.51 11.36 5.93
CA ILE A 34 -3.82 11.95 4.78
C ILE A 34 -3.24 10.81 3.93
N VAL A 35 -3.43 10.90 2.62
CA VAL A 35 -3.04 9.85 1.67
C VAL A 35 -2.33 10.48 0.48
N PHE A 36 -1.26 9.83 0.00
CA PHE A 36 -0.45 10.29 -1.12
C PHE A 36 -0.71 9.44 -2.35
N ASP A 37 -1.52 9.94 -3.28
CA ASP A 37 -1.85 9.23 -4.51
C ASP A 37 -0.85 9.53 -5.63
N GLY A 38 -0.28 8.48 -6.22
CA GLY A 38 0.65 8.61 -7.32
C GLY A 38 1.45 7.35 -7.56
N THR A 39 2.45 7.45 -8.43
CA THR A 39 3.45 6.38 -8.55
C THR A 39 4.25 6.28 -7.26
N TRP A 40 4.83 5.11 -6.97
CA TRP A 40 5.72 4.90 -5.82
C TRP A 40 6.80 5.98 -5.68
N LYS A 41 7.41 6.38 -6.80
CA LYS A 41 8.42 7.44 -6.82
C LYS A 41 7.82 8.79 -6.41
N HIS A 42 6.70 9.18 -7.02
CA HIS A 42 6.04 10.46 -6.72
C HIS A 42 5.50 10.50 -5.28
N ALA A 43 4.91 9.41 -4.78
CA ALA A 43 4.44 9.33 -3.40
C ALA A 43 5.60 9.53 -2.41
N LYS A 44 6.75 8.89 -2.67
CA LYS A 44 7.96 9.07 -1.85
C LYS A 44 8.47 10.52 -1.87
N GLU A 45 8.49 11.16 -3.04
CA GLU A 45 8.88 12.57 -3.18
C GLU A 45 7.92 13.49 -2.42
N MET A 46 6.60 13.29 -2.55
CA MET A 46 5.58 14.05 -1.84
C MET A 46 5.71 13.93 -0.32
N VAL A 47 5.90 12.71 0.20
CA VAL A 47 6.11 12.50 1.64
C VAL A 47 7.39 13.16 2.10
N THR A 48 8.50 12.95 1.40
CA THR A 48 9.81 13.52 1.77
C THR A 48 9.76 15.05 1.84
N ALA A 49 9.14 15.69 0.84
CA ALA A 49 8.99 17.14 0.79
C ALA A 49 8.05 17.68 1.89
N SER A 50 6.99 16.92 2.22
CA SER A 50 5.98 17.35 3.20
C SER A 50 6.36 17.02 4.64
N LEU A 51 7.30 16.10 4.84
CA LEU A 51 7.61 15.52 6.15
C LEU A 51 7.94 16.57 7.23
N PRO A 52 8.80 17.59 6.99
CA PRO A 52 9.11 18.59 8.01
C PRO A 52 7.88 19.38 8.51
N PHE A 53 6.81 19.41 7.72
CA PHE A 53 5.54 20.03 8.08
C PHE A 53 4.59 19.03 8.75
N LEU A 54 4.42 17.85 8.16
CA LEU A 54 3.49 16.82 8.63
C LEU A 54 3.87 16.27 10.01
N SER A 55 5.16 16.10 10.29
CA SER A 55 5.65 15.56 11.56
C SER A 55 5.28 16.42 12.77
N LYS A 56 4.82 17.66 12.56
CA LYS A 56 4.36 18.57 13.62
C LYS A 56 2.98 18.22 14.16
N PHE A 57 2.15 17.49 13.41
CA PHE A 57 0.74 17.27 13.78
C PHE A 57 0.15 15.92 13.32
N ALA A 58 0.87 15.16 12.49
CA ALA A 58 0.39 13.90 11.95
C ALA A 58 1.41 12.78 12.19
N THR A 59 0.90 11.62 12.57
CA THR A 59 1.70 10.40 12.77
C THR A 59 1.77 9.61 11.48
N CYS A 60 2.98 9.15 11.12
CA CYS A 60 3.17 8.19 10.04
C CYS A 60 2.66 6.83 10.48
N VAL A 61 1.65 6.29 9.79
CA VAL A 61 1.19 4.92 10.03
C VAL A 61 1.38 4.07 8.79
N CYS A 62 1.73 2.81 9.01
CA CYS A 62 2.02 1.87 7.93
C CYS A 62 1.27 0.55 8.14
N PHE A 63 1.18 -0.20 7.05
CA PHE A 63 0.87 -1.62 7.07
C PHE A 63 2.17 -2.34 6.76
N ASN A 64 2.58 -3.29 7.60
CA ASN A 64 3.85 -4.01 7.49
C ASN A 64 4.18 -4.38 6.03
N CYS A 65 5.12 -3.65 5.44
CA CYS A 65 5.59 -3.83 4.06
C CYS A 65 7.00 -4.41 4.13
N ASP A 66 7.25 -5.47 3.37
CA ASP A 66 8.55 -6.14 3.36
C ASP A 66 9.34 -5.68 2.12
N PHE A 67 10.26 -4.75 2.33
CA PHE A 67 11.09 -4.17 1.28
C PHE A 67 12.19 -5.13 0.76
N GLU A 68 12.48 -6.22 1.47
CA GLU A 68 13.47 -7.21 1.04
C GLU A 68 12.87 -8.25 0.10
N VAL A 69 11.54 -8.39 0.10
CA VAL A 69 10.81 -9.36 -0.72
C VAL A 69 10.15 -8.68 -1.91
N ASN A 70 10.37 -9.23 -3.11
CA ASN A 70 9.69 -8.78 -4.33
C ASN A 70 8.16 -8.89 -4.19
N GLY A 71 7.45 -7.89 -4.70
CA GLY A 71 5.99 -7.85 -4.67
C GLY A 71 5.29 -8.86 -5.59
N GLY A 72 3.98 -9.02 -5.35
CA GLY A 72 3.11 -9.90 -6.12
C GLY A 72 3.04 -9.52 -7.60
N SER A 73 2.83 -10.52 -8.43
CA SER A 73 2.50 -10.42 -9.85
C SER A 73 0.99 -10.46 -10.06
N ILE A 74 0.53 -10.23 -11.29
CA ILE A 74 -0.89 -10.24 -11.68
C ILE A 74 -1.62 -11.55 -11.39
N TYR A 75 -0.90 -12.62 -11.05
CA TYR A 75 -1.43 -13.93 -10.72
C TYR A 75 -1.63 -14.15 -9.23
N ASP A 76 -1.09 -13.26 -8.40
CA ASP A 76 -1.06 -13.43 -6.94
C ASP A 76 -2.28 -12.79 -6.25
N SER A 77 -3.00 -11.89 -6.94
CA SER A 77 -4.22 -11.26 -6.41
C SER A 77 -5.09 -10.70 -7.54
N GLU A 78 -6.41 -10.76 -7.36
CA GLU A 78 -7.42 -10.16 -8.25
C GLU A 78 -7.35 -8.63 -8.33
N LEU A 79 -6.51 -7.99 -7.52
CA LEU A 79 -6.31 -6.55 -7.48
C LEU A 79 -5.07 -6.10 -8.27
N ILE A 80 -4.20 -7.04 -8.67
CA ILE A 80 -2.90 -6.72 -9.27
C ILE A 80 -3.03 -6.68 -10.80
N LEU A 81 -3.03 -5.48 -11.37
CA LEU A 81 -2.94 -5.27 -12.82
C LEU A 81 -1.51 -5.16 -13.35
N ARG A 82 -0.56 -4.90 -12.45
CA ARG A 82 0.88 -4.80 -12.74
C ARG A 82 1.66 -5.26 -11.53
N LYS A 83 2.85 -5.84 -11.76
CA LYS A 83 3.72 -6.32 -10.69
C LYS A 83 3.95 -5.23 -9.63
N GLU A 84 3.73 -5.58 -8.37
CA GLU A 84 4.06 -4.75 -7.21
C GLU A 84 5.59 -4.63 -7.04
N PRO A 85 6.10 -3.49 -6.54
CA PRO A 85 7.53 -3.34 -6.33
C PRO A 85 8.05 -4.21 -5.18
N PHE A 86 7.33 -4.27 -4.05
CA PHE A 86 7.68 -5.04 -2.86
C PHE A 86 6.46 -5.78 -2.30
N ARG A 87 6.70 -6.80 -1.48
CA ARG A 87 5.62 -7.58 -0.88
C ARG A 87 4.89 -6.74 0.16
N GLY A 88 3.56 -6.74 0.10
CA GLY A 88 2.74 -5.91 0.98
C GLY A 88 2.60 -4.47 0.51
N CYS A 89 3.17 -4.12 -0.65
CA CYS A 89 2.78 -2.90 -1.36
C CYS A 89 1.29 -2.96 -1.71
N MET A 90 0.63 -1.81 -1.62
CA MET A 90 -0.80 -1.70 -1.83
C MET A 90 -1.07 -0.53 -2.78
N SER A 91 -2.16 -0.59 -3.53
CA SER A 91 -2.72 0.60 -4.14
C SER A 91 -3.19 1.58 -3.07
N THR A 92 -3.31 2.86 -3.44
CA THR A 92 -3.86 3.91 -2.57
C THR A 92 -5.20 3.50 -1.97
N MET A 93 -6.10 2.93 -2.79
CA MET A 93 -7.43 2.52 -2.36
C MET A 93 -7.40 1.33 -1.40
N GLU A 94 -6.50 0.36 -1.60
CA GLU A 94 -6.32 -0.77 -0.66
C GLU A 94 -5.79 -0.29 0.69
N ALA A 95 -4.82 0.61 0.69
CA ALA A 95 -4.29 1.20 1.93
C ALA A 95 -5.39 1.96 2.69
N VAL A 96 -6.22 2.73 1.98
CA VAL A 96 -7.39 3.42 2.56
C VAL A 96 -8.41 2.43 3.09
N ALA A 97 -8.76 1.39 2.33
CA ALA A 97 -9.74 0.38 2.74
C ALA A 97 -9.28 -0.35 4.02
N ARG A 98 -8.01 -0.77 4.08
CA ARG A 98 -7.43 -1.39 5.28
C ARG A 98 -7.35 -0.42 6.46
N ALA A 99 -7.13 0.87 6.22
CA ALA A 99 -7.14 1.86 7.29
C ALA A 99 -8.54 2.05 7.86
N LEU A 100 -9.54 2.22 7.01
CA LEU A 100 -10.94 2.35 7.42
C LEU A 100 -11.44 1.09 8.12
N ARG A 101 -10.96 -0.11 7.74
CA ARG A 101 -11.24 -1.36 8.48
C ARG A 101 -10.91 -1.24 9.97
N VAL A 102 -9.82 -0.56 10.28
CA VAL A 102 -9.29 -0.41 11.64
C VAL A 102 -9.95 0.77 12.35
N LEU A 103 -10.21 1.87 11.64
CA LEU A 103 -10.65 3.14 12.23
C LEU A 103 -12.17 3.24 12.39
N GLU A 104 -12.95 2.61 11.51
CA GLU A 104 -14.40 2.79 11.47
C GLU A 104 -15.15 1.67 12.23
N PRO A 105 -16.27 1.97 12.91
CA PRO A 105 -17.09 0.96 13.58
C PRO A 105 -17.59 -0.15 12.64
N ALA A 106 -17.97 0.22 11.41
CA ALA A 106 -18.39 -0.71 10.35
C ALA A 106 -17.22 -1.10 9.43
N GLY A 107 -15.99 -1.05 9.93
CA GLY A 107 -14.77 -1.12 9.11
C GLY A 107 -14.68 -2.35 8.19
N ILE A 108 -15.12 -3.53 8.64
CA ILE A 108 -15.09 -4.76 7.82
C ILE A 108 -15.97 -4.61 6.57
N GLU A 109 -17.17 -4.04 6.72
CA GLU A 109 -18.11 -3.83 5.62
C GLU A 109 -17.60 -2.75 4.66
N ILE A 110 -17.02 -1.67 5.20
CA ILE A 110 -16.46 -0.57 4.41
C ILE A 110 -15.28 -1.07 3.57
N GLU A 111 -14.36 -1.84 4.17
CA GLU A 111 -13.24 -2.44 3.44
C GLU A 111 -13.74 -3.33 2.30
N ASP A 112 -14.68 -4.24 2.59
CA ASP A 112 -15.20 -5.17 1.57
C ASP A 112 -15.84 -4.41 0.40
N LYS A 113 -16.66 -3.38 0.68
CA LYS A 113 -17.27 -2.53 -0.35
C LYS A 113 -16.21 -1.83 -1.23
N LEU A 114 -15.20 -1.21 -0.63
CA LEU A 114 -14.14 -0.52 -1.36
C LEU A 114 -13.30 -1.48 -2.20
N VAL A 115 -12.93 -2.62 -1.62
CA VAL A 115 -12.16 -3.67 -2.31
C VAL A 115 -12.97 -4.25 -3.47
N ASN A 116 -14.28 -4.44 -3.33
CA ASN A 116 -15.13 -4.96 -4.39
C ASN A 116 -15.30 -3.98 -5.57
N VAL A 117 -15.31 -2.66 -5.30
CA VAL A 117 -15.23 -1.64 -6.35
C VAL A 117 -13.90 -1.76 -7.10
N LEU A 118 -12.79 -1.89 -6.38
CA LEU A 118 -11.46 -2.05 -6.97
C LEU A 118 -11.37 -3.33 -7.82
N LYS A 119 -11.86 -4.48 -7.33
CA LYS A 119 -11.95 -5.73 -8.10
C LYS A 119 -12.72 -5.54 -9.39
N SER A 120 -13.86 -4.85 -9.33
CA SER A 120 -14.70 -4.59 -10.50
C SER A 120 -13.99 -3.73 -11.55
N MET A 121 -13.31 -2.68 -11.09
CA MET A 121 -12.46 -1.83 -11.95
C MET A 121 -11.32 -2.64 -12.57
N VAL A 122 -10.62 -3.45 -11.78
CA VAL A 122 -9.50 -4.27 -12.25
C VAL A 122 -9.96 -5.29 -13.28
N ARG A 123 -11.07 -5.99 -13.05
CA ARG A 123 -11.67 -6.92 -14.03
C ARG A 123 -12.00 -6.23 -15.34
N LEU A 124 -12.59 -5.04 -15.28
CA LEU A 124 -12.88 -4.25 -16.49
C LEU A 124 -11.59 -3.90 -17.23
N GLN A 125 -10.57 -3.39 -16.53
CA GLN A 125 -9.29 -3.01 -17.13
C GLN A 125 -8.55 -4.21 -17.72
N ALA A 126 -8.57 -5.36 -17.05
CA ALA A 126 -7.95 -6.60 -17.53
C ALA A 126 -8.53 -7.05 -18.88
N GLY A 127 -9.83 -6.83 -19.12
CA GLY A 127 -10.47 -7.10 -20.42
C GLY A 127 -9.93 -6.27 -21.59
N TYR A 128 -9.30 -5.11 -21.32
CA TYR A 128 -8.70 -4.25 -22.33
C TYR A 128 -7.17 -4.41 -22.43
N LEU A 129 -6.55 -5.21 -21.57
CA LEU A 129 -5.12 -5.48 -21.66
C LEU A 129 -4.86 -6.41 -22.85
N LYS A 130 -3.97 -5.98 -23.76
CA LYS A 130 -3.46 -6.87 -24.81
C LYS A 130 -2.80 -8.09 -24.15
N PRO A 131 -2.94 -9.31 -24.73
CA PRO A 131 -2.23 -10.48 -24.23
C PRO A 131 -0.74 -10.18 -24.12
N MET A 132 -0.25 -10.01 -22.90
CA MET A 132 1.16 -9.80 -22.65
C MET A 132 1.83 -11.16 -22.82
N LYS A 133 2.53 -11.36 -23.94
CA LYS A 133 3.41 -12.54 -24.08
C LYS A 133 4.38 -12.50 -22.90
N PRO A 134 4.50 -13.58 -22.10
CA PRO A 134 5.45 -13.62 -21.00
C PRO A 134 6.83 -13.23 -21.54
N ARG A 135 7.41 -12.16 -20.99
CA ARG A 135 8.76 -11.75 -21.39
C ARG A 135 9.70 -12.90 -20.97
N PRO A 136 10.44 -13.52 -21.89
CA PRO A 136 11.38 -14.58 -21.53
C PRO A 136 12.33 -14.04 -20.46
N LYS A 137 12.38 -14.69 -19.30
CA LYS A 137 13.37 -14.36 -18.28
C LYS A 137 14.73 -14.70 -18.88
N LEU A 138 15.54 -13.68 -19.17
CA LEU A 138 16.94 -13.90 -19.53
C LEU A 138 17.60 -14.55 -18.31
N LEU A 139 18.06 -15.79 -18.49
CA LEU A 139 18.92 -16.45 -17.51
C LEU A 139 20.14 -15.56 -17.30
N LYS A 140 20.47 -15.23 -16.05
CA LYS A 140 21.74 -14.58 -15.73
C LYS A 140 22.87 -15.46 -16.28
N LYS A 141 23.63 -14.95 -17.25
CA LYS A 141 24.90 -15.55 -17.67
C LYS A 141 25.82 -15.54 -16.44
N GLY A 142 26.17 -16.71 -15.90
CA GLY A 142 27.20 -16.83 -14.87
C GLY A 142 26.90 -17.68 -13.63
N LEU A 143 25.92 -18.59 -13.62
CA LEU A 143 26.03 -19.75 -12.73
C LEU A 143 26.58 -20.92 -13.54
N GLU A 144 27.91 -20.97 -13.63
CA GLU A 144 28.60 -22.23 -13.89
C GLU A 144 28.35 -23.14 -12.68
N THR A 145 27.63 -24.22 -12.91
CA THR A 145 27.56 -25.35 -11.99
C THR A 145 28.97 -25.90 -11.86
N LYS A 146 29.62 -25.69 -10.72
CA LYS A 146 30.80 -26.46 -10.36
C LYS A 146 30.30 -27.83 -9.91
N GLU A 147 30.58 -28.84 -10.73
CA GLU A 147 30.61 -30.25 -10.31
C GLU A 147 31.71 -30.49 -9.27
#